data_AF-X1HSS3-F1
#
_entry.id   AF-X1HSS3-F1
#
_cell.length_a   1.000
_cell.length_b   1.000
_cell.length_c   1.000
_cell.angle_alpha   90.00
_cell.angle_beta   90.00
_cell.angle_gamma   90.00
#
_symmetry.space_group_name_H-M   'P 1'
#
loop_
_entity.id
_entity.type
_entity.pdbx_description
1 polymer ?
#
loop_
_entity_poly.entity_id
_entity_poly.type
_entity_poly.pdbx_seq_one_letter_code
_entity_poly.pdbx_strand_id
1 'polypeptide(L)'
;MEKFIQIKGGLHSVRGIYTAGVSCGIKKDKQDLAIIYSEKESHAAGVFTTNIFRAAPVLITQKHLQNSRAQAIVVNSGNANACTGAMGLKNAREMAKITAKAL
;
A
#
# COMPACT_ATOMS: atom_id res chain seq x y z
N MET A 1 -15.33 16.47 -20.05
CA MET A 1 -14.44 16.49 -18.87
C MET A 1 -15.31 16.33 -17.64
N GLU A 2 -15.25 15.17 -16.99
CA GLU A 2 -16.00 14.99 -15.74
C GLU A 2 -15.46 15.97 -14.68
N LYS A 3 -16.37 16.70 -14.04
CA LYS A 3 -16.01 17.64 -12.96
C LYS A 3 -15.69 16.83 -11.71
N PHE A 4 -14.44 16.86 -11.27
CA PHE A 4 -14.07 16.32 -9.97
C PHE A 4 -14.75 17.11 -8.84
N ILE A 5 -15.27 16.40 -7.84
CA ILE A 5 -15.84 17.00 -6.62
C ILE A 5 -14.78 16.94 -5.53
N GLN A 6 -14.42 18.10 -4.96
CA GLN A 6 -13.52 18.15 -3.83
C GLN A 6 -14.27 17.78 -2.54
N ILE A 7 -13.77 16.78 -1.83
CA ILE A 7 -14.29 16.36 -0.53
C ILE A 7 -13.41 16.96 0.57
N LYS A 8 -14.02 17.46 1.65
CA LYS A 8 -13.28 17.96 2.81
C LYS A 8 -12.72 16.78 3.63
N GLY A 9 -11.42 16.83 3.95
CA GLY A 9 -10.74 15.81 4.76
C GLY A 9 -9.75 14.96 3.94
N GLY A 10 -9.42 13.77 4.47
CA GLY A 10 -8.48 12.84 3.84
C GLY A 10 -9.18 11.65 3.18
N LEU A 11 -8.43 10.56 2.97
CA LEU A 11 -8.98 9.32 2.39
C LEU A 11 -10.16 8.75 3.18
N HIS A 12 -10.16 8.89 4.50
CA HIS A 12 -11.25 8.45 5.39
C HIS A 12 -12.58 9.19 5.18
N SER A 13 -12.58 10.32 4.46
CA SER A 13 -13.84 11.02 4.10
C SER A 13 -14.57 10.33 2.93
N VAL A 14 -13.92 9.42 2.22
CA VAL A 14 -14.53 8.64 1.15
C VAL A 14 -15.31 7.48 1.78
N ARG A 15 -16.61 7.38 1.47
CA ARG A 15 -17.47 6.31 2.00
C ARG A 15 -16.91 4.93 1.64
N GLY A 16 -16.84 4.05 2.63
CA GLY A 16 -16.32 2.69 2.46
C GLY A 16 -14.79 2.61 2.45
N ILE A 17 -14.07 3.71 2.69
CA ILE A 17 -12.62 3.74 2.83
C ILE A 17 -12.24 4.01 4.28
N TYR A 18 -11.47 3.08 4.85
CA TYR A 18 -10.96 3.12 6.21
C TYR A 18 -9.45 3.27 6.19
N THR A 19 -8.89 3.98 7.16
CA THR A 19 -7.45 4.18 7.27
C THR A 19 -7.00 4.04 8.71
N ALA A 20 -5.85 3.40 8.93
CA ALA A 20 -5.20 3.39 10.24
C ALA A 20 -3.69 3.59 10.08
N GLY A 21 -3.08 4.22 11.08
CA GLY A 21 -1.63 4.41 11.18
C GLY A 21 -1.17 4.07 12.60
N VAL A 22 -0.08 3.32 12.71
CA VAL A 22 0.47 2.85 13.99
C VAL A 22 1.99 3.01 14.01
N SER A 23 2.57 2.94 15.21
CA SER A 23 4.01 2.74 15.39
C SER A 23 4.27 1.25 15.59
N CYS A 24 4.99 0.62 14.67
CA CYS A 24 5.42 -0.78 14.71
C CYS A 24 6.90 -0.96 15.03
N GLY A 25 7.64 0.14 15.26
CA GLY A 25 9.02 0.13 15.75
C GLY A 25 10.09 0.19 14.66
N ILE A 26 9.76 0.52 13.42
CA ILE A 26 10.74 0.86 12.38
C ILE A 26 11.34 2.24 12.66
N LYS A 27 10.51 3.18 13.11
CA LYS A 27 10.91 4.52 13.59
C LYS A 27 10.72 4.60 15.10
N LYS A 28 11.59 5.36 15.76
CA LYS A 28 11.61 5.49 17.22
C LYS A 28 10.37 6.21 17.79
N ASP A 29 10.02 7.37 17.22
CA ASP A 29 9.04 8.29 17.82
C ASP A 29 7.97 8.75 16.82
N LYS A 30 7.68 7.94 15.78
CA LYS A 30 6.72 8.28 14.72
C LYS A 30 5.92 7.07 14.28
N GLN A 31 4.70 7.29 13.81
CA GLN A 31 3.97 6.28 13.04
C GLN A 31 4.76 5.91 11.79
N ASP A 32 4.81 4.61 11.50
CA ASP A 32 5.70 4.03 10.51
C ASP A 32 5.08 2.84 9.76
N LEU A 33 3.85 2.47 10.10
CA LEU A 33 3.02 1.51 9.38
C LEU A 33 1.61 2.07 9.24
N ALA A 34 1.04 1.96 8.04
CA ALA A 34 -0.32 2.38 7.77
C ALA A 34 -1.04 1.41 6.83
N ILE A 35 -2.37 1.43 6.91
CA ILE A 35 -3.26 0.71 6.01
C ILE A 35 -4.32 1.65 5.47
N ILE A 36 -4.67 1.48 4.20
CA ILE A 36 -5.88 2.00 3.57
C ILE A 36 -6.68 0.78 3.13
N TYR A 37 -7.93 0.67 3.59
CA TYR A 37 -8.79 -0.47 3.36
C TYR A 37 -10.10 -0.01 2.72
N SER A 38 -10.51 -0.68 1.66
CA SER A 38 -11.85 -0.56 1.09
C SER A 38 -12.73 -1.67 1.61
N GLU A 39 -13.93 -1.32 2.06
CA GLU A 39 -14.95 -2.26 2.55
C GLU A 39 -15.26 -3.36 1.51
N LYS A 40 -15.06 -3.07 0.22
CA LYS A 40 -15.27 -3.99 -0.90
C LYS A 40 -14.06 -3.98 -1.81
N GLU A 41 -13.81 -5.11 -2.48
CA GLU A 41 -12.82 -5.14 -3.56
C GLU A 41 -13.16 -4.04 -4.59
N SER A 42 -12.16 -3.21 -4.91
CA SER A 42 -12.34 -2.00 -5.69
C SER A 42 -11.48 -2.05 -6.94
N HIS A 43 -11.91 -1.33 -7.99
CA HIS A 43 -11.05 -1.07 -9.13
C HIS A 43 -9.86 -0.24 -8.68
N ALA A 44 -8.66 -0.65 -9.08
CA ALA A 44 -7.42 0.01 -8.69
C ALA A 44 -6.52 0.19 -9.90
N ALA A 45 -5.85 1.33 -9.95
CA ALA A 45 -4.82 1.64 -10.92
C ALA A 45 -3.59 2.20 -10.18
N GLY A 46 -2.41 1.90 -10.72
CA GLY A 46 -1.15 2.35 -10.13
C GLY A 46 -0.14 2.66 -11.22
N VAL A 47 0.53 3.80 -11.10
CA VAL A 47 1.74 4.11 -11.85
C VAL A 47 2.94 3.90 -10.94
N PHE A 48 4.04 3.44 -11.52
CA PHE A 48 5.23 3.05 -10.78
C PHE A 48 6.45 3.77 -11.34
N THR A 49 7.50 3.88 -10.53
CA THR A 49 8.76 4.48 -10.98
C THR A 49 9.31 3.75 -12.21
N THR A 50 9.88 4.52 -13.14
CA THR A 50 10.60 4.04 -14.33
C THR A 50 12.06 3.71 -14.06
N ASN A 51 12.56 3.96 -12.83
CA ASN A 51 13.92 3.63 -12.45
C ASN A 51 14.19 2.12 -12.62
N ILE A 52 15.38 1.77 -13.11
CA ILE A 52 15.81 0.37 -13.23
C ILE A 52 15.94 -0.32 -11.86
N PHE A 53 16.35 0.41 -10.81
CA PHE A 53 16.47 -0.08 -9.44
C PHE A 53 15.15 0.05 -8.68
N ARG A 54 14.19 -0.81 -9.02
CA ARG A 54 12.89 -0.88 -8.32
C ARG A 54 13.00 -1.62 -6.99
N ALA A 55 12.43 -1.03 -5.94
CA ALA A 55 12.31 -1.70 -4.65
C ALA A 55 11.41 -2.94 -4.75
N ALA A 56 11.63 -3.94 -3.88
CA ALA A 56 10.82 -5.15 -3.84
C ALA A 56 9.30 -4.87 -3.77
N PRO A 57 8.77 -3.96 -2.93
CA PRO A 57 7.34 -3.68 -2.87
C PRO A 57 6.77 -3.19 -4.21
N VAL A 58 7.52 -2.40 -5.00
CA VAL A 58 7.06 -1.95 -6.33
C VAL A 58 6.78 -3.14 -7.25
N LEU A 59 7.70 -4.11 -7.27
CA LEU A 59 7.55 -5.31 -8.11
C LEU A 59 6.40 -6.20 -7.66
N ILE A 60 6.12 -6.27 -6.36
CA ILE A 60 4.99 -7.03 -5.82
C ILE A 60 3.66 -6.33 -6.11
N THR A 61 3.56 -5.02 -5.89
CA THR A 61 2.34 -4.25 -6.19
C THR A 61 2.01 -4.27 -7.69
N GLN A 62 3.02 -4.19 -8.58
CA GLN A 62 2.82 -4.36 -10.02
C GLN A 62 2.16 -5.71 -10.37
N LYS A 63 2.54 -6.79 -9.69
CA LYS A 63 1.94 -8.11 -9.89
C LYS A 63 0.52 -8.19 -9.34
N HIS A 64 0.27 -7.65 -8.15
CA HIS A 64 -1.06 -7.67 -7.54
C HIS A 64 -2.08 -6.83 -8.32
N LEU A 65 -1.65 -5.76 -9.00
CA LEU A 65 -2.54 -4.91 -9.80
C LEU A 65 -2.76 -5.41 -11.25
N GLN A 66 -2.30 -6.61 -11.62
CA GLN A 66 -2.47 -7.13 -12.99
C GLN A 66 -3.93 -7.31 -13.41
N ASN A 67 -4.84 -7.54 -12.46
CA ASN A 67 -6.28 -7.66 -12.71
C ASN A 67 -7.06 -6.36 -12.44
N SER A 68 -6.36 -5.24 -12.18
CA SER A 68 -6.95 -3.93 -11.86
C SER A 68 -7.90 -3.95 -10.65
N ARG A 69 -7.65 -4.85 -9.69
CA ARG A 69 -8.42 -4.96 -8.43
C ARG A 69 -7.50 -4.82 -7.22
N ALA A 70 -7.98 -4.14 -6.18
CA ALA A 70 -7.36 -4.15 -4.86
C ALA A 70 -8.42 -3.88 -3.78
N GLN A 71 -8.19 -4.41 -2.58
CA GLN A 71 -9.03 -4.14 -1.41
C GLN A 71 -8.29 -3.37 -0.32
N ALA A 72 -6.96 -3.51 -0.23
CA ALA A 72 -6.16 -2.80 0.76
C ALA A 72 -4.78 -2.39 0.21
N ILE A 73 -4.26 -1.32 0.79
CA ILE A 73 -2.88 -0.86 0.64
C ILE A 73 -2.25 -0.89 2.02
N VAL A 74 -1.20 -1.68 2.20
CA VAL A 74 -0.36 -1.64 3.39
C VAL A 74 0.95 -0.94 3.03
N VAL A 75 1.37 0.02 3.86
CA VAL A 75 2.55 0.85 3.60
C VAL A 75 3.34 1.04 4.88
N ASN A 76 4.66 0.94 4.78
CA ASN A 76 5.57 1.28 5.87
C ASN A 76 6.44 2.49 5.48
N SER A 77 7.07 3.10 6.47
CA SER A 77 8.08 4.14 6.28
C SER A 77 9.28 3.91 7.18
N GLY A 78 10.43 4.51 6.86
CA GLY A 78 11.68 4.30 7.60
C GLY A 78 12.52 3.13 7.07
N ASN A 79 11.95 2.26 6.22
CA ASN A 79 12.70 1.25 5.47
C ASN A 79 12.07 1.08 4.07
N ALA A 80 12.85 1.30 3.01
CA ALA A 80 12.37 1.24 1.63
C ALA A 80 12.21 -0.19 1.09
N ASN A 81 12.85 -1.20 1.71
CA ASN A 81 12.97 -2.55 1.18
C ASN A 81 13.46 -2.57 -0.29
N ALA A 82 14.51 -1.80 -0.56
CA ALA A 82 15.15 -1.65 -1.87
C ALA A 82 16.53 -2.32 -1.87
N CYS A 83 16.94 -2.90 -3.01
CA CYS A 83 18.21 -3.62 -3.16
C CYS A 83 18.41 -4.78 -2.15
N THR A 84 17.32 -5.39 -1.69
CA THR A 84 17.27 -6.46 -0.67
C THR A 84 17.14 -7.87 -1.25
N GLY A 85 17.23 -8.01 -2.58
CA GLY A 85 17.22 -9.29 -3.28
C GLY A 85 15.97 -10.15 -3.05
N ALA A 86 16.16 -11.48 -3.08
CA ALA A 86 15.07 -12.44 -2.92
C ALA A 86 14.36 -12.34 -1.56
N MET A 87 15.09 -12.01 -0.50
CA MET A 87 14.51 -11.82 0.83
C MET A 87 13.56 -10.61 0.85
N GLY A 88 13.94 -9.50 0.21
CA GLY A 88 13.07 -8.34 0.07
C GLY A 88 11.74 -8.64 -0.62
N LEU A 89 11.80 -9.42 -1.70
CA LEU A 89 10.62 -9.91 -2.42
C LEU A 89 9.74 -10.81 -1.56
N LYS A 90 10.35 -11.71 -0.78
CA LYS A 90 9.63 -12.57 0.17
C LYS A 90 8.92 -11.74 1.24
N ASN A 91 9.63 -10.79 1.86
CA ASN A 91 9.09 -9.93 2.91
C ASN A 91 7.93 -9.06 2.39
N ALA A 92 8.05 -8.50 1.19
CA ALA A 92 6.97 -7.71 0.58
C ALA A 92 5.71 -8.55 0.31
N ARG A 93 5.87 -9.80 -0.16
CA ARG A 93 4.74 -10.72 -0.34
C ARG A 93 4.13 -11.13 0.99
N GLU A 94 4.96 -11.41 1.99
CA GLU A 94 4.48 -11.81 3.31
C GLU A 94 3.71 -10.69 4.00
N MET A 95 4.17 -9.44 3.90
CA MET A 95 3.45 -8.27 4.39
C MET A 95 2.06 -8.14 3.76
N ALA A 96 1.95 -8.34 2.44
CA ALA A 96 0.65 -8.36 1.76
C ALA A 96 -0.23 -9.54 2.20
N LYS A 97 0.34 -10.73 2.38
CA LYS A 97 -0.37 -11.93 2.82
C LYS A 97 -0.90 -11.81 4.26
N ILE A 98 -0.08 -11.30 5.19
CA ILE A 98 -0.48 -11.05 6.58
C ILE A 98 -1.61 -10.01 6.61
N THR A 99 -1.49 -8.94 5.82
CA THR A 99 -2.55 -7.94 5.69
C THR A 99 -3.84 -8.58 5.20
N ALA A 100 -3.79 -9.36 4.12
CA ALA A 100 -4.98 -10.03 3.57
C ALA A 100 -5.62 -11.03 4.56
N LYS A 101 -4.84 -11.65 5.45
CA LYS A 101 -5.36 -12.57 6.47
C LYS A 101 -6.06 -11.84 7.63
N ALA A 102 -5.69 -10.59 7.89
CA ALA A 102 -6.20 -9.79 9.01
C ALA A 102 -7.45 -8.96 8.66
N LEU A 103 -7.83 -8.94 7.38
CA LEU A 103 -9.01 -8.25 6.84
C LEU A 103 -10.12 -9.25 6.53
#